data_AF-A0A2E3LWU4-F1
#
_entry.id   AF-A0A2E3LWU4-F1
#
_cell.length_a   1.000
_cell.length_b   1.000
_cell.length_c   1.000
_cell.angle_alpha   90.00
_cell.angle_beta   90.00
_cell.angle_gamma   90.00
#
_symmetry.space_group_name_H-M   'P 1'
#
loop_
_entity.id
_entity.type
_entity.pdbx_description
1 polymer ?
#
loop_
_entity_poly.entity_id
_entity_poly.type
_entity_poly.pdbx_seq_one_letter_code
_entity_poly.pdbx_strand_id
1 'polypeptide(L)'
;MTEQLRRIVAALILFLSLSFGLQASSGWNFNFGYDYGYDYYDSYDYWDYDDYWVEDDYYFDNYWVEEVYDYSYSPHKKNSFFDKMESYGAFLASPNDQFLGYISRDPYHRDSLANDSIFSGTYGSSWSSDSIFNSWGKYGSSTSKYSPFNAYASYPPEVVVQDKHGVLIVVAYLTVNPFYRGEYDVPNVDPDQLVRWLDTAKYSY
;
A
#
# COMPACT_ATOMS: atom_id res chain seq x y z
N MET A 1 4.94 23.70 -19.01
CA MET A 1 6.34 24.11 -19.27
C MET A 1 6.97 23.07 -20.18
N THR A 2 7.54 23.44 -21.33
CA THR A 2 8.05 22.49 -22.33
C THR A 2 9.37 21.84 -21.86
N GLU A 3 9.62 20.59 -22.23
CA GLU A 3 10.82 19.78 -21.90
C GLU A 3 12.15 20.53 -22.09
N GLN A 4 12.23 21.37 -23.12
CA GLN A 4 13.36 22.24 -23.42
C GLN A 4 13.71 23.18 -22.25
N LEU A 5 12.69 23.77 -21.61
CA LEU A 5 12.89 24.67 -20.46
C LEU A 5 13.39 23.92 -19.22
N ARG A 6 12.92 22.69 -18.98
CA ARG A 6 13.34 21.87 -17.83
C ARG A 6 14.82 21.53 -17.89
N ARG A 7 15.33 21.20 -19.09
CA ARG A 7 16.75 20.86 -19.31
C ARG A 7 17.67 22.06 -19.11
N ILE A 8 17.24 23.25 -19.54
CA ILE A 8 18.02 24.49 -19.36
C ILE A 8 18.12 24.86 -17.86
N VAL A 9 17.03 24.72 -17.11
CA VAL A 9 17.02 25.02 -15.67
C VAL A 9 17.89 24.03 -14.88
N ALA A 10 17.80 22.73 -15.16
CA ALA A 10 18.64 21.72 -14.51
C ALA A 10 20.13 21.91 -14.79
N ALA A 11 20.49 22.28 -16.03
CA ALA A 11 21.87 22.54 -16.42
C ALA A 11 22.46 23.77 -15.70
N LEU A 12 21.66 24.82 -15.51
CA LEU A 12 22.08 26.03 -14.78
C LEU A 12 22.33 25.76 -13.29
N ILE A 13 21.50 24.96 -12.63
CA ILE A 13 21.66 24.58 -11.22
C ILE A 13 22.96 23.79 -11.00
N LEU A 14 23.26 22.84 -11.89
CA LEU A 14 24.50 22.07 -11.86
C LEU A 14 25.74 22.96 -12.09
N PHE A 15 25.67 23.91 -13.03
CA PHE A 15 26.79 24.81 -13.32
C PHE A 15 27.13 25.77 -12.17
N LEU A 16 26.11 26.25 -11.45
CA LEU A 16 26.31 27.10 -10.27
C LEU A 16 26.92 26.32 -9.09
N SER A 17 26.59 25.03 -8.93
CA SER A 17 27.16 24.18 -7.88
C SER A 17 28.63 23.80 -8.10
N LEU A 18 29.09 23.79 -9.35
CA LEU A 18 30.50 23.48 -9.68
C LEU A 18 31.44 24.69 -9.56
N SER A 19 30.90 25.91 -9.66
CA SER A 19 31.71 27.15 -9.74
C SER A 19 31.99 27.77 -8.36
N PHE A 20 31.17 27.45 -7.37
CA PHE A 20 31.38 27.84 -5.97
C PHE A 20 31.47 26.55 -5.16
N GLY A 21 32.67 26.15 -4.75
CA GLY A 21 32.90 24.99 -3.88
C GLY A 21 32.31 25.18 -2.48
N LEU A 22 30.98 25.26 -2.40
CA LEU A 22 30.18 25.37 -1.18
C LEU A 22 29.57 24.00 -0.92
N GLN A 23 30.03 23.36 0.16
CA GLN A 23 29.33 22.25 0.78
C GLN A 23 28.02 22.81 1.34
N ALA A 24 26.92 22.64 0.60
CA ALA A 24 25.62 23.12 1.01
C ALA A 24 25.05 22.18 2.08
N SER A 25 24.95 22.67 3.31
CA SER A 25 23.95 22.17 4.25
C SER A 25 22.57 22.39 3.60
N SER A 26 21.79 21.32 3.51
CA SER A 26 20.51 21.29 2.80
C SER A 26 19.50 22.22 3.48
N GLY A 27 19.32 23.40 2.91
CA GLY A 27 18.41 24.42 3.41
C GLY A 27 18.04 25.45 2.34
N TRP A 28 17.54 24.98 1.19
CA TRP A 28 16.86 25.84 0.22
C TRP A 28 15.73 25.05 -0.46
N ASN A 29 14.51 25.19 0.06
CA ASN A 29 13.29 24.74 -0.61
C ASN A 29 12.78 25.87 -1.50
N PHE A 30 12.84 25.70 -2.82
CA PHE A 30 12.12 26.56 -3.77
C PHE A 30 10.67 26.08 -3.85
N ASN A 31 9.78 26.83 -3.21
CA ASN A 31 8.34 26.63 -3.23
C ASN A 31 7.77 27.06 -4.60
N PHE A 32 7.27 26.09 -5.37
CA PHE A 32 6.32 26.37 -6.45
C PHE A 32 4.94 25.98 -5.94
N GLY A 33 4.27 26.95 -5.32
CA GLY A 33 2.89 26.80 -4.89
C GLY A 33 1.96 26.64 -6.08
N TYR A 34 1.24 25.52 -6.12
CA TYR A 34 -0.07 25.49 -6.76
C TYR A 34 -1.09 25.49 -5.63
N ASP A 35 -1.77 26.63 -5.51
CA ASP A 35 -2.94 26.82 -4.68
C ASP A 35 -4.11 26.08 -5.33
N TYR A 36 -4.58 25.03 -4.67
CA TYR A 36 -5.96 24.61 -4.73
C TYR A 36 -6.40 24.40 -3.29
N GLY A 37 -7.14 25.39 -2.78
CA GLY A 37 -7.86 25.28 -1.52
C GLY A 37 -9.00 24.25 -1.56
N TYR A 38 -9.75 24.27 -0.45
CA TYR A 38 -10.92 23.49 -0.08
C TYR A 38 -10.63 22.11 0.54
N ASP A 39 -11.27 21.68 1.62
CA ASP A 39 -11.96 22.33 2.73
C ASP A 39 -12.04 21.26 3.83
N TYR A 40 -12.04 21.69 5.08
CA TYR A 40 -12.28 20.85 6.24
C TYR A 40 -13.69 20.24 6.18
N TYR A 41 -13.82 18.91 6.22
CA TYR A 41 -14.98 18.25 6.82
C TYR A 41 -14.56 17.01 7.60
N ASP A 42 -14.92 17.05 8.87
CA ASP A 42 -14.91 15.94 9.82
C ASP A 42 -16.07 14.98 9.54
N SER A 43 -15.93 13.77 10.10
CA SER A 43 -16.96 12.78 10.43
C SER A 43 -17.28 11.66 9.44
N TYR A 44 -17.24 10.46 10.03
CA TYR A 44 -17.59 9.14 9.52
C TYR A 44 -18.80 9.10 8.61
N ASP A 45 -18.69 8.40 7.48
CA ASP A 45 -19.79 7.55 7.03
C ASP A 45 -19.28 6.38 6.16
N TYR A 46 -19.78 5.20 6.50
CA TYR A 46 -19.47 3.93 5.87
C TYR A 46 -20.36 3.79 4.63
N TRP A 47 -19.81 3.96 3.43
CA TRP A 47 -20.55 3.63 2.19
C TRP A 47 -19.61 2.97 1.19
N ASP A 48 -19.79 1.66 1.08
CA ASP A 48 -19.45 0.85 -0.08
C ASP A 48 -20.30 1.38 -1.25
N TYR A 49 -19.68 2.07 -2.21
CA TYR A 49 -20.36 2.46 -3.44
C TYR A 49 -19.93 1.53 -4.55
N ASP A 50 -20.77 0.53 -4.77
CA ASP A 50 -20.93 -0.12 -6.06
C ASP A 50 -21.25 0.90 -7.16
N ASP A 51 -20.63 0.64 -8.31
CA ASP A 51 -21.04 0.94 -9.69
C ASP A 51 -22.00 2.11 -9.95
N TYR A 52 -21.49 3.12 -10.64
CA TYR A 52 -22.29 3.90 -11.60
C TYR A 52 -21.50 4.16 -12.90
N TRP A 53 -21.87 3.37 -13.92
CA TRP A 53 -22.00 3.64 -15.37
C TRP A 53 -21.15 4.72 -16.07
N VAL A 54 -20.46 4.28 -17.14
CA VAL A 54 -20.27 5.09 -18.36
C VAL A 54 -21.03 4.40 -19.48
N GLU A 55 -21.90 5.18 -20.09
CA GLU A 55 -22.85 4.87 -21.16
C GLU A 55 -22.14 4.33 -22.41
N ASP A 56 -22.70 3.30 -23.02
CA ASP A 56 -22.58 3.10 -24.47
C ASP A 56 -23.94 2.64 -25.03
N ASP A 57 -24.22 3.21 -26.19
CA ASP A 57 -25.51 3.43 -26.81
C ASP A 57 -26.32 2.18 -27.23
N TYR A 58 -27.64 2.29 -27.03
CA TYR A 58 -28.74 1.79 -27.88
C TYR A 58 -28.58 0.44 -28.61
N TYR A 59 -29.33 -0.58 -28.15
CA TYR A 59 -30.41 -1.20 -28.95
C TYR A 59 -31.30 -2.03 -28.01
N PHE A 60 -32.54 -1.56 -27.85
CA PHE A 60 -33.61 -2.33 -27.20
C PHE A 60 -34.01 -3.49 -28.10
N ASP A 61 -34.11 -4.70 -27.55
CA ASP A 61 -35.21 -5.57 -27.94
C ASP A 61 -35.64 -6.48 -26.77
N ASN A 62 -36.94 -6.39 -26.47
CA ASN A 62 -37.61 -7.00 -25.34
C ASN A 62 -38.10 -8.40 -25.70
N TYR A 63 -37.49 -9.46 -25.16
CA TYR A 63 -38.17 -10.75 -25.03
C TYR A 63 -37.72 -11.46 -23.75
N TRP A 64 -38.69 -11.59 -22.83
CA TRP A 64 -38.75 -12.48 -21.67
C TRP A 64 -37.49 -13.31 -21.36
N VAL A 65 -36.73 -12.87 -20.36
CA VAL A 65 -35.69 -13.68 -19.73
C VAL A 65 -36.27 -14.11 -18.38
N GLU A 66 -36.55 -15.40 -18.22
CA GLU A 66 -36.71 -16.01 -16.90
C GLU A 66 -35.51 -15.59 -16.04
N GLU A 67 -35.72 -15.22 -14.78
CA GLU A 67 -34.63 -14.95 -13.84
C GLU A 67 -33.73 -16.18 -13.71
N VAL A 68 -32.74 -16.29 -14.60
CA VAL A 68 -31.53 -17.04 -14.34
C VAL A 68 -30.77 -16.16 -13.37
N TYR A 69 -31.01 -16.39 -12.08
CA TYR A 69 -30.09 -15.95 -11.04
C TYR A 69 -28.73 -16.56 -11.37
N ASP A 70 -27.88 -15.80 -12.04
CA ASP A 70 -26.50 -16.17 -12.24
C ASP A 70 -25.79 -16.06 -10.88
N TYR A 71 -25.86 -17.16 -10.14
CA TYR A 71 -25.11 -17.43 -8.92
C TYR A 71 -23.62 -17.70 -9.23
N SER A 72 -23.08 -17.28 -10.38
CA SER A 72 -21.64 -17.21 -10.56
C SER A 72 -21.08 -16.04 -9.75
N TYR A 73 -20.99 -16.27 -8.44
CA TYR A 73 -19.96 -15.68 -7.60
C TYR A 73 -18.62 -15.92 -8.32
N SER A 74 -18.16 -14.92 -9.07
CA SER A 74 -16.88 -14.96 -9.75
C SER A 74 -15.80 -14.78 -8.70
N PRO A 75 -15.03 -15.83 -8.36
CA PRO A 75 -14.06 -15.72 -7.30
C PRO A 75 -12.96 -14.79 -7.81
N HIS A 76 -12.75 -13.69 -7.08
CA HIS A 76 -11.62 -12.76 -7.22
C HIS A 76 -11.71 -11.77 -8.38
N LYS A 77 -12.29 -10.59 -8.09
CA LYS A 77 -11.99 -9.36 -8.84
C LYS A 77 -10.50 -9.05 -8.63
N LYS A 78 -9.64 -9.54 -9.54
CA LYS A 78 -8.17 -9.35 -9.58
C LYS A 78 -7.75 -7.89 -9.76
N ASN A 79 -8.14 -7.00 -8.86
CA ASN A 79 -7.94 -5.55 -8.96
C ASN A 79 -7.79 -4.85 -7.60
N SER A 80 -7.78 -5.60 -6.48
CA SER A 80 -7.53 -4.98 -5.17
C SER A 80 -6.10 -4.44 -5.07
N PHE A 81 -5.87 -3.53 -4.13
CA PHE A 81 -4.54 -3.02 -3.82
C PHE A 81 -3.54 -4.18 -3.60
N PHE A 82 -3.91 -5.18 -2.80
CA PHE A 82 -3.02 -6.30 -2.47
C PHE A 82 -2.83 -7.30 -3.62
N ASP A 83 -3.79 -7.45 -4.54
CA ASP A 83 -3.55 -8.23 -5.76
C ASP A 83 -2.43 -7.60 -6.61
N LYS A 84 -2.40 -6.26 -6.70
CA LYS A 84 -1.32 -5.54 -7.39
C LYS A 84 0.00 -5.69 -6.64
N MET A 85 -0.02 -5.54 -5.31
CA MET A 85 1.17 -5.68 -4.47
C MET A 85 1.80 -7.07 -4.60
N GLU A 86 1.00 -8.13 -4.56
CA GLU A 86 1.47 -9.50 -4.81
C GLU A 86 2.08 -9.64 -6.21
N SER A 87 1.43 -9.09 -7.24
CA SER A 87 1.95 -9.14 -8.61
C SER A 87 3.28 -8.39 -8.80
N TYR A 88 3.55 -7.38 -7.97
CA TYR A 88 4.79 -6.62 -7.96
C TYR A 88 5.87 -7.24 -7.06
N GLY A 89 5.59 -8.36 -6.39
CA GLY A 89 6.51 -8.96 -5.42
C GLY A 89 6.74 -8.06 -4.20
N ALA A 90 5.71 -7.30 -3.80
CA ALA A 90 5.79 -6.39 -2.67
C ALA A 90 6.03 -7.16 -1.36
N PHE A 91 6.63 -6.49 -0.40
CA PHE A 91 6.86 -7.02 0.94
C PHE A 91 6.62 -5.96 2.01
N LEU A 92 6.43 -6.43 3.23
CA LEU A 92 6.41 -5.58 4.40
C LEU A 92 7.82 -5.42 4.95
N ALA A 93 8.15 -4.20 5.32
CA ALA A 93 9.35 -3.88 6.10
C ALA A 93 8.97 -2.98 7.28
N SER A 94 9.77 -2.98 8.33
CA SER A 94 9.67 -1.94 9.36
C SER A 94 10.56 -0.75 8.96
N PRO A 95 10.33 0.47 9.48
CA PRO A 95 11.11 1.67 9.10
C PRO A 95 12.61 1.62 9.42
N ASN A 96 13.11 0.52 9.99
CA ASN A 96 14.51 0.24 10.24
C ASN A 96 15.07 -0.89 9.35
N ASP A 97 14.43 -1.13 8.20
CA ASP A 97 14.77 -2.15 7.20
C ASP A 97 14.65 -3.61 7.69
N GLN A 98 13.94 -3.87 8.79
CA GLN A 98 13.56 -5.23 9.14
C GLN A 98 12.53 -5.76 8.13
N PHE A 99 12.87 -6.80 7.39
CA PHE A 99 11.92 -7.53 6.55
C PHE A 99 10.87 -8.26 7.41
N LEU A 100 9.60 -8.15 7.01
CA LEU A 100 8.41 -8.65 7.72
C LEU A 100 7.53 -9.57 6.86
N GLY A 101 8.02 -10.02 5.70
CA GLY A 101 7.33 -11.00 4.84
C GLY A 101 6.84 -10.43 3.51
N TYR A 102 6.75 -11.30 2.50
CA TYR A 102 6.15 -10.97 1.21
C TYR A 102 4.64 -10.89 1.33
N ILE A 103 4.06 -9.89 0.67
CA ILE A 103 2.62 -9.79 0.43
C ILE A 103 2.27 -10.84 -0.62
N SER A 104 2.00 -12.06 -0.15
CA SER A 104 1.72 -13.21 -0.98
C SER A 104 0.66 -14.07 -0.31
N ARG A 105 -0.19 -14.67 -1.13
CA ARG A 105 -1.18 -15.67 -0.76
C ARG A 105 -0.67 -17.10 -0.87
N ASP A 106 0.54 -17.32 -1.36
CA ASP A 106 1.14 -18.65 -1.42
C ASP A 106 1.48 -19.12 0.00
N PRO A 107 0.76 -20.12 0.57
CA PRO A 107 1.01 -20.59 1.92
C PRO A 107 2.26 -21.48 2.02
N TYR A 108 2.81 -21.91 0.88
CA TYR A 108 3.99 -22.78 0.81
C TYR A 108 5.28 -21.98 0.64
N HIS A 109 5.19 -20.72 0.18
CA HIS A 109 6.34 -19.84 0.14
C HIS A 109 6.79 -19.51 1.56
N ARG A 110 8.07 -19.79 1.86
CA ARG A 110 8.63 -19.67 3.22
C ARG A 110 8.47 -18.28 3.82
N ASP A 111 8.64 -17.27 2.97
CA ASP A 111 8.64 -15.87 3.40
C ASP A 111 7.29 -15.17 3.19
N SER A 112 6.24 -15.92 2.84
CA SER A 112 4.90 -15.38 2.60
C SER A 112 4.15 -15.07 3.89
N LEU A 113 3.38 -13.98 3.88
CA LEU A 113 2.45 -13.64 4.96
C LEU A 113 1.29 -14.64 5.08
N ALA A 114 0.96 -15.39 4.02
CA ALA A 114 -0.04 -16.47 4.09
C ALA A 114 0.50 -17.77 4.71
N ASN A 115 1.81 -17.90 4.91
CA ASN A 115 2.39 -19.06 5.56
C ASN A 115 2.22 -18.94 7.09
N ASP A 116 1.08 -19.39 7.58
CA ASP A 116 0.70 -19.38 9.01
C ASP A 116 1.24 -20.58 9.81
N SER A 117 2.03 -21.45 9.17
CA SER A 117 2.61 -22.63 9.79
C SER A 117 3.51 -22.27 10.97
N ILE A 118 3.25 -22.86 12.14
CA ILE A 118 4.13 -22.69 13.32
C ILE A 118 5.57 -23.16 13.09
N PHE A 119 5.81 -24.10 12.17
CA PHE A 119 7.14 -24.70 11.94
C PHE A 119 7.93 -24.02 10.83
N SER A 120 7.25 -23.44 9.84
CA SER A 120 7.88 -22.94 8.61
C SER A 120 7.53 -21.50 8.25
N GLY A 121 6.46 -20.96 8.82
CA GLY A 121 6.03 -19.58 8.63
C GLY A 121 6.77 -18.64 9.56
N THR A 122 7.79 -17.94 9.06
CA THR A 122 8.49 -16.91 9.86
C THR A 122 7.70 -15.61 9.93
N TYR A 123 6.97 -15.24 8.87
CA TYR A 123 6.32 -13.94 8.76
C TYR A 123 4.79 -14.00 8.80
N GLY A 124 4.18 -15.13 8.41
CA GLY A 124 2.73 -15.35 8.50
C GLY A 124 2.27 -16.02 9.81
N SER A 125 3.17 -16.65 10.58
CA SER A 125 2.80 -17.37 11.80
C SER A 125 2.50 -16.44 12.97
N SER A 126 1.42 -16.69 13.71
CA SER A 126 1.08 -15.96 14.94
C SER A 126 2.07 -16.21 16.10
N TRP A 127 3.02 -17.12 15.95
CA TRP A 127 3.99 -17.51 16.98
C TRP A 127 5.38 -16.95 16.76
N SER A 128 5.66 -16.43 15.57
CA SER A 128 6.98 -15.89 15.24
C SER A 128 7.17 -14.47 15.78
N SER A 129 8.38 -14.13 16.25
CA SER A 129 8.70 -12.76 16.71
C SER A 129 8.68 -11.72 15.60
N ASP A 130 8.88 -12.15 14.36
CA ASP A 130 9.03 -11.30 13.17
C ASP A 130 7.73 -11.17 12.37
N SER A 131 6.66 -11.81 12.85
CA SER A 131 5.34 -11.76 12.24
C SER A 131 4.51 -10.60 12.77
N ILE A 132 3.82 -9.92 11.85
CA ILE A 132 2.81 -8.92 12.20
C ILE A 132 1.55 -9.55 12.83
N PHE A 133 1.37 -10.87 12.73
CA PHE A 133 0.23 -11.59 13.30
C PHE A 133 0.49 -12.15 14.69
N ASN A 134 1.69 -11.96 15.24
CA ASN A 134 1.98 -12.31 16.63
C ASN A 134 1.53 -11.17 17.58
N SER A 135 0.39 -11.36 18.23
CA SER A 135 -0.22 -10.38 19.15
C SER A 135 0.61 -10.08 20.39
N TRP A 136 1.61 -10.91 20.72
CA TRP A 136 2.57 -10.66 21.80
C TRP A 136 3.92 -10.17 21.28
N GLY A 137 4.10 -10.13 19.96
CA GLY A 137 5.34 -9.77 19.28
C GLY A 137 5.51 -8.27 19.08
N LYS A 138 6.74 -7.88 18.73
CA LYS A 138 7.10 -6.49 18.43
C LYS A 138 6.30 -5.92 17.26
N TYR A 139 5.97 -6.73 16.25
CA TYR A 139 5.33 -6.26 15.03
C TYR A 139 3.82 -6.53 14.96
N GLY A 140 3.24 -7.28 15.91
CA GLY A 140 1.80 -7.59 15.91
C GLY A 140 1.04 -7.15 17.15
N SER A 141 1.71 -6.81 18.25
CA SER A 141 1.03 -6.36 19.48
C SER A 141 0.31 -5.04 19.30
N SER A 142 -0.92 -4.93 19.80
CA SER A 142 -1.75 -3.71 19.77
C SER A 142 -1.16 -2.53 20.55
N THR A 143 -0.11 -2.76 21.35
CA THR A 143 0.57 -1.71 22.13
C THR A 143 1.93 -1.33 21.57
N SER A 144 2.46 -2.10 20.61
CA SER A 144 3.78 -1.83 20.04
C SER A 144 3.72 -0.66 19.07
N LYS A 145 4.71 0.22 19.15
CA LYS A 145 4.86 1.32 18.19
C LYS A 145 5.17 0.86 16.75
N TYR A 146 5.54 -0.41 16.57
CA TYR A 146 5.87 -1.03 15.28
C TYR A 146 4.75 -1.92 14.71
N SER A 147 3.62 -2.01 15.41
CA SER A 147 2.50 -2.85 14.98
C SER A 147 1.57 -2.07 14.07
N PRO A 148 1.08 -2.68 12.97
CA PRO A 148 0.06 -2.06 12.15
C PRO A 148 -1.28 -1.97 12.92
N PHE A 149 -1.47 -2.78 13.97
CA PHE A 149 -2.71 -2.88 14.76
C PHE A 149 -2.74 -1.95 15.98
N ASN A 150 -1.74 -1.07 16.14
CA ASN A 150 -1.73 -0.06 17.21
C ASN A 150 -2.23 1.29 16.69
N ALA A 151 -3.35 1.78 17.23
CA ALA A 151 -3.94 3.08 16.88
C ALA A 151 -3.04 4.29 17.16
N TYR A 152 -1.95 4.10 17.92
CA TYR A 152 -0.94 5.10 18.21
C TYR A 152 0.46 4.69 17.72
N ALA A 153 0.54 3.79 16.74
CA ALA A 153 1.81 3.39 16.13
C ALA A 153 2.56 4.61 15.60
N SER A 154 3.86 4.71 15.92
CA SER A 154 4.76 5.76 15.43
C SER A 154 5.78 5.25 14.40
N TYR A 155 5.88 3.94 14.24
CA TYR A 155 6.79 3.28 13.29
C TYR A 155 6.09 2.07 12.63
N PRO A 156 4.89 2.25 12.04
CA PRO A 156 4.15 1.15 11.44
C PRO A 156 4.94 0.50 10.28
N PRO A 157 4.59 -0.73 9.90
CA PRO A 157 5.18 -1.38 8.72
C PRO A 157 4.93 -0.59 7.43
N GLU A 158 5.90 -0.66 6.54
CA GLU A 158 5.92 -0.08 5.20
C GLU A 158 5.62 -1.18 4.17
N VAL A 159 4.77 -0.87 3.20
CA VAL A 159 4.57 -1.69 2.01
C VAL A 159 5.58 -1.23 0.97
N VAL A 160 6.50 -2.13 0.61
CA VAL A 160 7.64 -1.82 -0.24
C VAL A 160 7.56 -2.62 -1.54
N VAL A 161 7.81 -1.94 -2.65
CA VAL A 161 8.02 -2.56 -3.96
C VAL A 161 9.43 -2.27 -4.46
N GLN A 162 9.98 -3.16 -5.27
CA GLN A 162 11.24 -2.92 -5.97
C GLN A 162 10.95 -2.55 -7.43
N ASP A 163 11.52 -1.44 -7.89
CA ASP A 163 11.44 -1.08 -9.30
C ASP A 163 12.37 -1.94 -10.18
N LYS A 164 12.26 -1.79 -11.50
CA LYS A 164 13.10 -2.54 -12.46
C LYS A 164 14.60 -2.26 -12.36
N HIS A 165 15.00 -1.20 -11.65
CA HIS A 165 16.40 -0.80 -11.43
C HIS A 165 16.93 -1.22 -10.06
N GLY A 166 16.11 -1.90 -9.25
CA GLY A 166 16.48 -2.36 -7.91
C GLY A 166 16.23 -1.34 -6.80
N VAL A 167 15.61 -0.20 -7.12
CA VAL A 167 15.28 0.85 -6.14
C VAL A 167 14.05 0.42 -5.34
N LEU A 168 14.14 0.50 -4.02
CA LEU A 168 13.02 0.24 -3.12
C LEU A 168 12.14 1.49 -3.02
N ILE A 169 10.84 1.31 -3.17
CA ILE A 169 9.84 2.36 -3.13
C ILE A 169 8.79 1.98 -2.08
N VAL A 170 8.57 2.86 -1.10
CA VAL A 170 7.45 2.72 -0.17
C VAL A 170 6.18 3.21 -0.87
N VAL A 171 5.18 2.35 -0.95
CA VAL A 171 3.91 2.65 -1.65
C VAL A 171 2.72 2.79 -0.71
N ALA A 172 2.86 2.38 0.55
CA ALA A 172 1.88 2.61 1.60
C ALA A 172 2.50 2.36 2.99
N TYR A 173 1.85 2.88 4.04
CA TYR A 173 2.06 2.48 5.42
C TYR A 173 0.91 1.61 5.90
N LEU A 174 1.22 0.43 6.44
CA LEU A 174 0.21 -0.48 6.97
C LEU A 174 -0.11 -0.09 8.42
N THR A 175 -1.24 0.54 8.67
CA THR A 175 -1.55 1.06 10.01
C THR A 175 -3.03 1.37 10.23
N VAL A 176 -3.53 1.07 11.44
CA VAL A 176 -4.83 1.54 11.94
C VAL A 176 -4.75 2.94 12.54
N ASN A 177 -3.57 3.56 12.67
CA ASN A 177 -3.43 4.93 13.15
C ASN A 177 -3.81 5.93 12.04
N PRO A 178 -4.98 6.59 12.10
CA PRO A 178 -5.43 7.50 11.03
C PRO A 178 -4.60 8.79 10.97
N PHE A 179 -3.85 9.09 12.04
CA PHE A 179 -3.02 10.27 12.17
C PHE A 179 -1.55 10.00 11.86
N TYR A 180 -1.17 8.78 11.49
CA TYR A 180 0.19 8.54 11.03
C TYR A 180 0.46 9.35 9.75
N ARG A 181 1.61 10.04 9.73
CA ARG A 181 2.09 10.87 8.63
C ARG A 181 3.52 10.43 8.33
N GLY A 182 3.69 9.59 7.32
CA GLY A 182 5.00 9.21 6.82
C GLY A 182 5.47 10.16 5.72
N GLU A 183 6.08 9.60 4.67
CA GLU A 183 6.48 10.34 3.47
C GLU A 183 5.27 11.03 2.80
N TYR A 184 5.53 12.19 2.20
CA TYR A 184 4.51 12.95 1.50
C TYR A 184 3.93 12.13 0.33
N ASP A 185 2.61 12.15 0.17
CA ASP A 185 1.88 11.44 -0.89
C ASP A 185 1.93 9.89 -0.80
N VAL A 186 2.36 9.34 0.34
CA VAL A 186 2.28 7.90 0.62
C VAL A 186 1.08 7.60 1.53
N PRO A 187 0.10 6.79 1.08
CA PRO A 187 -1.14 6.56 1.83
C PRO A 187 -0.96 5.61 3.02
N ASN A 188 -1.87 5.69 3.98
CA ASN A 188 -2.06 4.65 4.99
C ASN A 188 -3.06 3.61 4.48
N VAL A 189 -2.77 2.33 4.69
CA VAL A 189 -3.64 1.20 4.36
C VAL A 189 -4.00 0.46 5.64
N ASP A 190 -5.28 0.17 5.80
CA ASP A 190 -5.81 -0.56 6.96
C ASP A 190 -5.33 -2.03 6.93
N PRO A 191 -4.63 -2.52 7.97
CA PRO A 191 -4.18 -3.91 8.03
C PRO A 191 -5.31 -4.95 7.99
N ASP A 192 -6.53 -4.61 8.38
CA ASP A 192 -7.63 -5.55 8.28
C ASP A 192 -7.99 -5.87 6.82
N GLN A 193 -7.69 -4.96 5.89
CA GLN A 193 -7.82 -5.23 4.45
C GLN A 193 -6.80 -6.30 3.99
N LEU A 194 -5.57 -6.27 4.53
CA LEU A 194 -4.57 -7.29 4.26
C LEU A 194 -5.00 -8.65 4.82
N VAL A 195 -5.48 -8.68 6.07
CA VAL A 195 -5.96 -9.90 6.72
C VAL A 195 -7.09 -10.54 5.91
N ARG A 196 -8.12 -9.75 5.54
CA ARG A 196 -9.23 -10.23 4.69
C ARG A 196 -8.73 -10.74 3.34
N TRP A 197 -7.77 -10.05 2.72
CA TRP A 197 -7.20 -10.48 1.45
C TRP A 197 -6.44 -11.81 1.57
N LEU A 198 -5.67 -12.02 2.63
CA LEU A 198 -4.99 -13.30 2.90
C LEU A 198 -5.99 -14.42 3.14
N ASP A 199 -7.08 -14.17 3.87
CA ASP A 199 -8.11 -15.18 4.15
C ASP A 199 -8.86 -15.62 2.89
N THR A 200 -9.00 -14.77 1.87
CA THR A 200 -9.63 -15.18 0.59
C THR A 200 -8.90 -16.33 -0.08
N ALA A 201 -7.57 -16.45 0.11
CA ALA A 201 -6.77 -17.54 -0.44
C ALA A 201 -7.13 -18.91 0.16
N LYS A 202 -7.61 -18.94 1.41
CA LYS A 202 -7.87 -20.17 2.15
C LYS A 202 -9.12 -20.91 1.67
N TYR A 203 -10.03 -20.23 0.97
CA TYR A 203 -11.34 -20.76 0.56
C TYR A 203 -11.53 -20.86 -0.96
N SER A 204 -10.45 -20.74 -1.75
CA SER A 204 -10.49 -20.73 -3.22
C SER A 204 -10.39 -22.13 -3.85
N TYR A 205 -11.11 -23.12 -3.30
CA TYR A 205 -11.12 -24.52 -3.77
C TYR A 205 -12.36 -24.86 -4.58
#